data_AF-A0AAV0DB66-F1
#
_entry.id   AF-A0AAV0DB66-F1
#
_cell.length_a   1.000
_cell.length_b   1.000
_cell.length_c   1.000
_cell.angle_alpha   90.00
_cell.angle_beta   90.00
_cell.angle_gamma   90.00
#
_symmetry.space_group_name_H-M   'P 1'
#
loop_
_entity.id
_entity.type
_entity.pdbx_description
1 polymer ?
#
loop_
_entity_poly.entity_id
_entity_poly.type
_entity_poly.pdbx_seq_one_letter_code
_entity_poly.pdbx_strand_id
1 'polypeptide(L)'
;MSVVKPLKKLVSCVILDLDGTLINTDGIVTDILKVFLANCGKQWDGREAHKIVGKTPAEAAAVVVEEYEIPLTKEDFLSQITPMFSERWSNIKALPGAYRLIDHLKSHGVLIALASNSPKSNIETKISYHKGWRESFSAIVGGDEVKTGKPNPEIFLEAAKRLGVNPSSCLVIEDSLPGITAGKAAGMEVVAVPSLPKQSHLYSSADEVINSLLDLHPEKWGLPAFQDWVEGTLPIDTWQIGGPVIRGFGRGSKVLGIPTANLSTKGYSDLLSEHPSGVYFGWAGLSTRGIYKMVMSIGWNPYFNNTEKTIEPWLLHEFSEDFYGEELHLVIVGYIRPEANFSSLESLIAKIREDGRIAEEALELPLYSKYKDDPFLNIS
;
A
#
# COMPACT_ATOMS: atom_id res chain seq x y z
N MET A 1 -33.66 19.54 -17.26
CA MET A 1 -33.96 18.29 -16.52
C MET A 1 -32.75 17.99 -15.66
N SER A 2 -32.86 18.08 -14.34
CA SER A 2 -31.78 17.68 -13.45
C SER A 2 -31.59 16.17 -13.59
N VAL A 3 -30.41 15.74 -14.02
CA VAL A 3 -30.01 14.33 -13.98
C VAL A 3 -30.09 13.92 -12.51
N VAL A 4 -31.12 13.14 -12.16
CA VAL A 4 -31.22 12.50 -10.85
C VAL A 4 -29.96 11.64 -10.73
N LYS A 5 -29.08 11.98 -9.78
CA LYS A 5 -27.95 11.10 -9.45
C LYS A 5 -28.55 9.71 -9.16
N PRO A 6 -28.14 8.65 -9.87
CA PRO A 6 -28.64 7.32 -9.57
C PRO A 6 -28.40 7.03 -8.09
N LEU A 7 -29.40 6.47 -7.40
CA LEU A 7 -29.24 5.95 -6.04
C LEU A 7 -28.02 5.02 -6.06
N LYS A 8 -26.99 5.36 -5.26
CA LYS A 8 -25.79 4.54 -5.15
C LYS A 8 -26.23 3.16 -4.67
N LYS A 9 -25.99 2.11 -5.46
CA LYS A 9 -26.32 0.74 -5.06
C LYS A 9 -25.47 0.42 -3.84
N LEU A 10 -26.11 0.01 -2.74
CA LEU A 10 -25.38 -0.38 -1.54
C LEU A 10 -24.75 -1.75 -1.79
N VAL A 11 -23.43 -1.85 -1.63
CA VAL A 11 -22.75 -3.15 -1.68
C VAL A 11 -23.04 -3.93 -0.40
N SER A 12 -23.09 -5.26 -0.51
CA SER A 12 -23.34 -6.17 0.61
C SER A 12 -22.18 -7.13 0.88
N CYS A 13 -21.16 -7.16 0.01
CA CYS A 13 -20.00 -8.01 0.14
C CYS A 13 -18.78 -7.39 -0.54
N VAL A 14 -17.60 -7.90 -0.18
CA VAL A 14 -16.32 -7.46 -0.75
C VAL A 14 -15.61 -8.65 -1.39
N ILE A 15 -15.09 -8.46 -2.60
CA ILE A 15 -14.23 -9.43 -3.29
C ILE A 15 -12.84 -8.80 -3.39
N LEU A 16 -11.87 -9.41 -2.73
CA LEU A 16 -10.50 -8.91 -2.63
C LEU A 16 -9.61 -9.66 -3.62
N ASP A 17 -8.81 -8.93 -4.39
CA ASP A 17 -7.60 -9.52 -4.94
C ASP A 17 -6.57 -9.82 -3.83
N LEU A 18 -5.54 -10.61 -4.15
CA LEU A 18 -4.49 -11.02 -3.22
C LEU A 18 -3.16 -10.31 -3.50
N ASP A 19 -2.59 -10.55 -4.68
CA ASP A 19 -1.18 -10.29 -5.01
C ASP A 19 -1.01 -8.83 -5.42
N GLY A 20 -0.42 -8.00 -4.55
CA GLY A 20 -0.34 -6.54 -4.76
C GLY A 20 -1.49 -5.76 -4.12
N THR A 21 -2.56 -6.43 -3.69
CA THR A 21 -3.71 -5.83 -2.99
C THR A 21 -3.70 -6.10 -1.48
N LEU A 22 -3.66 -7.38 -1.06
CA LEU A 22 -3.62 -7.75 0.36
C LEU A 22 -2.20 -8.07 0.85
N ILE A 23 -1.34 -8.54 -0.05
CA ILE A 23 0.03 -8.95 0.27
C ILE A 23 1.03 -8.36 -0.71
N ASN A 24 2.22 -8.03 -0.23
CA ASN A 24 3.27 -7.43 -1.05
C ASN A 24 4.08 -8.53 -1.77
N THR A 25 3.67 -8.87 -2.99
CA THR A 25 4.38 -9.86 -3.83
C THR A 25 5.46 -9.26 -4.74
N ASP A 26 5.41 -7.96 -5.01
CA ASP A 26 6.29 -7.30 -5.99
C ASP A 26 7.77 -7.36 -5.57
N GLY A 27 8.04 -7.25 -4.27
CA GLY A 27 9.41 -7.39 -3.74
C GLY A 27 9.99 -8.77 -4.04
N ILE A 28 9.23 -9.83 -3.77
CA ILE A 28 9.66 -11.21 -3.99
C ILE A 28 9.83 -11.51 -5.49
N VAL A 29 8.90 -11.05 -6.32
CA VAL A 29 9.01 -11.17 -7.79
C VAL A 29 10.28 -10.51 -8.29
N THR A 30 10.56 -9.30 -7.83
CA THR A 30 11.77 -8.55 -8.19
C THR A 30 13.04 -9.30 -7.79
N ASP A 31 13.10 -9.81 -6.56
CA ASP A 31 14.31 -10.47 -6.06
C ASP A 31 14.57 -11.82 -6.75
N ILE A 32 13.53 -12.60 -7.00
CA ILE A 32 13.66 -13.88 -7.71
C ILE A 32 14.06 -13.64 -9.17
N LEU A 33 13.42 -12.69 -9.86
CA LEU A 33 13.74 -12.38 -11.25
C LEU A 33 15.16 -11.82 -11.39
N LYS A 34 15.63 -10.99 -10.46
CA LYS A 34 17.03 -10.53 -10.42
C LYS A 34 18.01 -11.71 -10.38
N VAL A 35 17.79 -12.67 -9.49
CA VAL A 35 18.68 -13.84 -9.37
C VAL A 35 18.58 -14.75 -10.60
N PHE A 36 17.36 -15.05 -11.06
CA PHE A 36 17.16 -15.92 -12.21
C PHE A 36 17.78 -15.35 -13.49
N LEU A 37 17.49 -14.08 -13.79
CA LEU A 37 18.01 -13.43 -14.99
C LEU A 37 19.53 -13.29 -14.96
N ALA A 38 20.12 -13.01 -13.78
CA ALA A 38 21.58 -12.97 -13.64
C ALA A 38 22.23 -14.31 -14.01
N ASN A 39 21.62 -15.44 -13.63
CA ASN A 39 22.10 -16.77 -14.01
C ASN A 39 21.97 -17.04 -15.52
N CYS A 40 21.06 -16.36 -16.21
CA CYS A 40 20.92 -16.39 -17.67
C CYS A 40 21.79 -15.34 -18.38
N GLY A 41 22.64 -14.59 -17.68
CA GLY A 41 23.45 -13.51 -18.25
C GLY A 41 22.64 -12.26 -18.64
N LYS A 42 21.45 -12.09 -18.06
CA LYS A 42 20.54 -10.96 -18.25
C LYS A 42 20.43 -10.15 -16.95
N GLN A 43 19.87 -8.95 -17.02
CA GLN A 43 19.68 -8.08 -15.85
C GLN A 43 18.20 -7.69 -15.70
N TRP A 44 17.60 -7.98 -14.54
CA TRP A 44 16.31 -7.40 -14.18
C TRP A 44 16.46 -5.90 -13.93
N ASP A 45 15.70 -5.10 -14.66
CA ASP A 45 15.73 -3.64 -14.59
C ASP A 45 14.37 -3.04 -14.20
N GLY A 46 13.38 -3.89 -13.91
CA GLY A 46 12.05 -3.50 -13.43
C GLY A 46 11.18 -2.75 -14.44
N ARG A 47 11.69 -2.43 -15.65
CA ARG A 47 10.94 -1.68 -16.68
C ARG A 47 9.65 -2.39 -17.06
N GLU A 48 9.69 -3.71 -17.07
CA GLU A 48 8.58 -4.56 -17.48
C GLU A 48 7.69 -5.03 -16.32
N ALA A 49 7.90 -4.53 -15.09
CA ALA A 49 7.08 -4.88 -13.94
C ALA A 49 5.57 -4.63 -14.21
N HIS A 50 5.24 -3.48 -14.79
CA HIS A 50 3.86 -3.14 -15.17
C HIS A 50 3.24 -4.10 -16.20
N LYS A 51 4.05 -4.80 -17.01
CA LYS A 51 3.56 -5.79 -17.99
C LYS A 51 3.28 -7.15 -17.37
N ILE A 52 3.75 -7.44 -16.15
CA ILE A 52 3.54 -8.73 -15.48
C ILE A 52 2.50 -8.66 -14.35
N VAL A 53 2.30 -7.49 -13.75
CA VAL A 53 1.33 -7.28 -12.66
C VAL A 53 -0.09 -7.69 -13.07
N GLY A 54 -0.76 -8.45 -12.20
CA GLY A 54 -2.15 -8.91 -12.39
C GLY A 54 -2.37 -10.02 -13.43
N LYS A 55 -1.33 -10.48 -14.14
CA LYS A 55 -1.44 -11.56 -15.13
C LYS A 55 -1.46 -12.95 -14.47
N THR A 56 -1.89 -13.96 -15.23
CA THR A 56 -1.69 -15.35 -14.81
C THR A 56 -0.20 -15.71 -14.82
N PRO A 57 0.26 -16.71 -14.04
CA PRO A 57 1.67 -17.12 -14.04
C PRO A 57 2.20 -17.50 -15.43
N ALA A 58 1.38 -18.14 -16.26
CA ALA A 58 1.76 -18.54 -17.61
C ALA A 58 1.95 -17.33 -18.56
N GLU A 59 1.08 -16.33 -18.45
CA GLU A 59 1.21 -15.09 -19.23
C GLU A 59 2.40 -14.25 -18.76
N ALA A 60 2.63 -14.17 -17.45
CA ALA A 60 3.79 -13.47 -16.89
C ALA A 60 5.10 -14.14 -17.31
N ALA A 61 5.17 -15.48 -17.27
CA ALA A 61 6.30 -16.25 -17.76
C ALA A 61 6.58 -15.99 -19.25
N ALA A 62 5.54 -15.94 -20.08
CA ALA A 62 5.69 -15.65 -21.51
C ALA A 62 6.29 -14.26 -21.75
N VAL A 63 5.82 -13.23 -21.01
CA VAL A 63 6.37 -11.86 -21.09
C VAL A 63 7.86 -11.86 -20.70
N VAL A 64 8.23 -12.49 -19.59
CA VAL A 64 9.62 -12.47 -19.12
C VAL A 64 10.55 -13.20 -20.09
N VAL A 65 10.13 -14.36 -20.61
CA VAL A 65 10.91 -15.13 -21.59
C VAL A 65 11.13 -14.33 -22.88
N GLU A 66 10.09 -13.69 -23.39
CA GLU A 66 10.14 -12.89 -24.61
C GLU A 66 11.00 -11.63 -24.45
N GLU A 67 10.70 -10.80 -23.44
CA GLU A 67 11.34 -9.48 -23.26
C GLU A 67 12.83 -9.59 -22.90
N TYR A 68 13.22 -10.63 -22.15
CA TYR A 68 14.62 -10.85 -21.78
C TYR A 68 15.34 -11.84 -22.70
N GLU A 69 14.67 -12.35 -23.74
CA GLU A 69 15.18 -13.32 -24.70
C GLU A 69 15.84 -14.53 -24.00
N ILE A 70 15.14 -15.09 -23.01
CA ILE A 70 15.63 -16.24 -22.25
C ILE A 70 15.55 -17.47 -23.17
N PRO A 71 16.61 -18.28 -23.28
CA PRO A 71 16.64 -19.47 -24.15
C PRO A 71 15.89 -20.66 -23.52
N LEU A 72 14.68 -20.43 -23.01
CA LEU A 72 13.79 -21.43 -22.43
C LEU A 72 12.40 -21.29 -23.04
N THR A 73 11.64 -22.39 -23.06
CA THR A 73 10.19 -22.28 -23.28
C THR A 73 9.53 -21.63 -22.06
N LYS A 74 8.32 -21.06 -22.21
CA LYS A 74 7.57 -20.52 -21.07
C LYS A 74 7.26 -21.60 -20.04
N GLU A 75 7.05 -22.85 -20.48
CA GLU A 75 6.81 -24.01 -19.61
C GLU A 75 8.08 -24.37 -18.80
N ASP A 76 9.24 -24.41 -19.44
CA ASP A 76 10.51 -24.70 -18.76
C ASP A 76 10.89 -23.59 -17.78
N PHE A 77 10.69 -22.32 -18.18
CA PHE A 77 10.88 -21.17 -17.30
C PHE A 77 9.97 -21.25 -16.07
N LEU A 78 8.67 -21.50 -16.28
CA LEU A 78 7.70 -21.60 -15.20
C LEU A 78 8.04 -22.76 -14.24
N SER A 79 8.45 -23.91 -14.77
CA SER A 79 8.88 -25.07 -14.00
C SER A 79 10.09 -24.77 -13.11
N GLN A 80 11.05 -23.99 -13.60
CA GLN A 80 12.24 -23.60 -12.84
C GLN A 80 11.98 -22.50 -11.82
N ILE A 81 11.15 -21.51 -12.14
CA ILE A 81 10.94 -20.35 -11.28
C ILE A 81 9.90 -20.59 -10.17
N THR A 82 8.92 -21.48 -10.40
CA THR A 82 7.84 -21.73 -9.43
C THR A 82 8.35 -22.18 -8.05
N PRO A 83 9.32 -23.11 -7.92
CA PRO A 83 9.88 -23.48 -6.62
C PRO A 83 10.57 -22.31 -5.90
N MET A 84 11.25 -21.43 -6.65
CA MET A 84 11.90 -20.25 -6.06
C MET A 84 10.88 -19.31 -5.40
N PHE A 85 9.67 -19.21 -5.98
CA PHE A 85 8.57 -18.45 -5.39
C PHE A 85 8.00 -19.11 -4.14
N SER A 86 7.70 -20.42 -4.21
CA SER A 86 7.05 -21.11 -3.09
C SER A 86 7.91 -21.16 -1.83
N GLU A 87 9.24 -21.24 -1.98
CA GLU A 87 10.22 -21.15 -0.87
C GLU A 87 10.23 -19.80 -0.15
N ARG A 88 9.61 -18.77 -0.73
CA ARG A 88 9.60 -17.39 -0.21
C ARG A 88 8.23 -16.93 0.27
N TRP A 89 7.16 -17.71 0.06
CA TRP A 89 5.80 -17.29 0.43
C TRP A 89 5.63 -16.99 1.93
N SER A 90 6.35 -17.70 2.81
CA SER A 90 6.33 -17.43 4.25
C SER A 90 6.87 -16.05 4.63
N ASN A 91 7.63 -15.41 3.74
CA ASN A 91 8.24 -14.10 3.96
C ASN A 91 7.37 -12.97 3.39
N ILE A 92 6.26 -13.29 2.71
CA ILE A 92 5.37 -12.26 2.19
C ILE A 92 4.67 -11.57 3.34
N LYS A 93 4.78 -10.24 3.37
CA LYS A 93 4.09 -9.40 4.35
C LYS A 93 2.73 -8.95 3.82
N ALA A 94 1.78 -8.80 4.74
CA ALA A 94 0.52 -8.15 4.44
C ALA A 94 0.75 -6.67 4.13
N LEU A 95 -0.01 -6.13 3.18
CA LEU A 95 0.02 -4.70 2.87
C LEU A 95 -0.68 -3.89 3.97
N PRO A 96 -0.25 -2.63 4.21
CA PRO A 96 -0.84 -1.79 5.25
C PRO A 96 -2.34 -1.62 5.07
N GLY A 97 -3.09 -1.91 6.14
CA GLY A 97 -4.55 -1.89 6.16
C GLY A 97 -5.23 -3.22 5.80
N ALA A 98 -4.50 -4.24 5.31
CA ALA A 98 -5.10 -5.53 4.93
C ALA A 98 -5.73 -6.27 6.11
N TYR A 99 -5.00 -6.46 7.22
CA TYR A 99 -5.55 -7.06 8.44
C TYR A 99 -6.73 -6.25 8.98
N ARG A 100 -6.55 -4.93 9.10
CA ARG A 100 -7.58 -3.99 9.55
C ARG A 100 -8.88 -4.15 8.75
N LEU A 101 -8.78 -4.20 7.42
CA LEU A 101 -9.93 -4.38 6.53
C LEU A 101 -10.60 -5.73 6.73
N ILE A 102 -9.85 -6.83 6.71
CA ILE A 102 -10.40 -8.19 6.83
C ILE A 102 -11.08 -8.38 8.18
N ASP A 103 -10.43 -7.98 9.28
CA ASP A 103 -10.96 -8.11 10.63
C ASP A 103 -12.21 -7.25 10.83
N HIS A 104 -12.20 -6.03 10.28
CA HIS A 104 -13.36 -5.13 10.31
C HIS A 104 -14.56 -5.71 9.56
N LEU A 105 -14.38 -6.17 8.32
CA LEU A 105 -15.46 -6.75 7.53
C LEU A 105 -16.02 -8.02 8.20
N LYS A 106 -15.14 -8.89 8.69
CA LYS A 106 -15.52 -10.13 9.38
C LYS A 106 -16.29 -9.87 10.67
N SER A 107 -15.83 -8.96 11.51
CA SER A 107 -16.48 -8.63 12.79
C SER A 107 -17.88 -8.04 12.61
N HIS A 108 -18.16 -7.44 11.44
CA HIS A 108 -19.47 -6.92 11.07
C HIS A 108 -20.31 -7.88 10.23
N GLY A 109 -19.86 -9.13 10.02
CA GLY A 109 -20.60 -10.13 9.26
C GLY A 109 -20.71 -9.85 7.76
N VAL A 110 -19.85 -8.99 7.21
CA VAL A 110 -19.79 -8.75 5.76
C VAL A 110 -19.15 -9.95 5.09
N LEU A 111 -19.78 -10.47 4.04
CA LEU A 111 -19.23 -11.57 3.25
C LEU A 111 -17.99 -11.11 2.48
N ILE A 112 -16.93 -11.90 2.59
CA ILE A 112 -15.64 -11.64 1.92
C ILE A 112 -15.31 -12.82 1.01
N ALA A 113 -14.95 -12.54 -0.24
CA ALA A 113 -14.30 -13.51 -1.12
C ALA A 113 -12.91 -13.05 -1.52
N LEU A 114 -12.06 -14.01 -1.88
CA LEU A 114 -10.75 -13.78 -2.49
C LEU A 114 -10.78 -14.30 -3.93
N ALA A 115 -10.33 -13.49 -4.89
CA ALA A 115 -10.26 -13.85 -6.30
C ALA A 115 -8.91 -13.39 -6.91
N SER A 116 -8.05 -14.33 -7.30
CA SER A 116 -6.71 -14.05 -7.86
C SER A 116 -6.41 -14.92 -9.09
N ASN A 117 -5.65 -14.38 -10.04
CA ASN A 117 -5.15 -15.12 -11.21
C ASN A 117 -4.13 -16.21 -10.84
N SER A 118 -3.64 -16.25 -9.59
CA SER A 118 -2.84 -17.35 -9.05
C SER A 118 -3.67 -18.65 -8.96
N PRO A 119 -3.04 -19.84 -9.06
CA PRO A 119 -3.70 -21.10 -8.74
C PRO A 119 -4.21 -21.15 -7.30
N LYS A 120 -5.34 -21.80 -7.06
CA LYS A 120 -5.96 -21.88 -5.73
C LYS A 120 -5.03 -22.46 -4.66
N SER A 121 -4.25 -23.48 -4.98
CA SER A 121 -3.25 -24.04 -4.06
C SER A 121 -2.23 -22.99 -3.60
N ASN A 122 -1.80 -22.12 -4.52
CA ASN A 122 -0.84 -21.06 -4.23
C ASN A 122 -1.50 -19.98 -3.36
N ILE A 123 -2.75 -19.61 -3.67
CA ILE A 123 -3.54 -18.69 -2.85
C ILE A 123 -3.66 -19.22 -1.41
N GLU A 124 -4.12 -20.46 -1.25
CA GLU A 124 -4.31 -21.06 0.08
C GLU A 124 -2.99 -21.15 0.87
N THR A 125 -1.88 -21.46 0.20
CA THR A 125 -0.58 -21.53 0.86
C THR A 125 -0.12 -20.13 1.29
N LYS A 126 -0.21 -19.11 0.41
CA LYS A 126 0.14 -17.73 0.74
C LYS A 126 -0.63 -17.23 1.96
N ILE A 127 -1.96 -17.37 1.95
CA ILE A 127 -2.80 -16.89 3.06
C ILE A 127 -2.65 -17.72 4.34
N SER A 128 -2.12 -18.95 4.28
CA SER A 128 -1.91 -19.79 5.47
C SER A 128 -0.88 -19.23 6.44
N TYR A 129 0.05 -18.39 5.95
CA TYR A 129 1.02 -17.68 6.77
C TYR A 129 0.44 -16.43 7.46
N HIS A 130 -0.78 -16.04 7.12
CA HIS A 130 -1.46 -14.87 7.69
C HIS A 130 -2.58 -15.33 8.63
N LYS A 131 -2.34 -15.16 9.94
CA LYS A 131 -3.23 -15.70 10.99
C LYS A 131 -4.67 -15.23 10.80
N GLY A 132 -5.60 -16.18 10.75
CA GLY A 132 -7.04 -15.92 10.71
C GLY A 132 -7.60 -15.59 9.33
N TRP A 133 -6.77 -15.46 8.30
CA TRP A 133 -7.21 -15.07 6.95
C TRP A 133 -8.04 -16.15 6.27
N ARG A 134 -7.59 -17.42 6.32
CA ARG A 134 -8.29 -18.52 5.63
C ARG A 134 -9.75 -18.66 6.09
N GLU A 135 -10.00 -18.40 7.37
CA GLU A 135 -11.33 -18.48 8.00
C GLU A 135 -12.16 -17.21 7.79
N SER A 136 -11.57 -16.13 7.28
CA SER A 136 -12.27 -14.88 6.99
C SER A 136 -12.95 -14.89 5.61
N PHE A 137 -12.44 -15.69 4.68
CA PHE A 137 -12.98 -15.78 3.33
C PHE A 137 -14.11 -16.82 3.24
N SER A 138 -15.30 -16.35 2.89
CA SER A 138 -16.48 -17.20 2.59
C SER A 138 -16.32 -17.93 1.25
N ALA A 139 -15.53 -17.39 0.32
CA ALA A 139 -15.16 -18.05 -0.92
C ALA A 139 -13.72 -17.68 -1.32
N ILE A 140 -13.01 -18.63 -1.91
CA ILE A 140 -11.69 -18.41 -2.53
C ILE A 140 -11.76 -18.97 -3.94
N VAL A 141 -11.41 -18.16 -4.94
CA VAL A 141 -11.42 -18.52 -6.36
C VAL A 141 -10.02 -18.30 -6.95
N GLY A 142 -9.43 -19.38 -7.46
CA GLY A 142 -8.15 -19.33 -8.19
C GLY A 142 -8.36 -19.18 -9.69
N GLY A 143 -7.32 -18.69 -10.38
CA GLY A 143 -7.33 -18.55 -11.84
C GLY A 143 -7.46 -19.89 -12.58
N ASP A 144 -7.08 -21.00 -11.92
CA ASP A 144 -7.23 -22.38 -12.38
C ASP A 144 -8.66 -22.94 -12.22
N GLU A 145 -9.56 -22.22 -11.55
CA GLU A 145 -10.96 -22.60 -11.38
C GLU A 145 -11.90 -21.93 -12.41
N VAL A 146 -11.36 -21.13 -13.33
CA VAL A 146 -12.11 -20.46 -14.41
C VAL A 146 -11.49 -20.74 -15.77
N LYS A 147 -12.27 -20.54 -16.84
CA LYS A 147 -11.77 -20.79 -18.20
C LYS A 147 -10.82 -19.69 -18.65
N THR A 148 -11.08 -18.45 -18.24
CA THR A 148 -10.23 -17.31 -18.56
C THR A 148 -10.11 -16.39 -17.34
N GLY A 149 -8.88 -16.15 -16.90
CA GLY A 149 -8.57 -15.24 -15.80
C GLY A 149 -8.77 -13.75 -16.16
N LYS A 150 -8.47 -12.87 -15.22
CA LYS A 150 -8.52 -11.39 -15.41
C LYS A 150 -7.67 -11.02 -16.64
N PRO A 151 -8.16 -10.18 -17.57
CA PRO A 151 -9.27 -9.23 -17.47
C PRO A 151 -10.67 -9.77 -17.76
N ASN A 152 -10.85 -11.08 -17.97
CA ASN A 152 -12.19 -11.66 -18.11
C ASN A 152 -12.93 -11.61 -16.75
N PRO A 153 -14.25 -11.28 -16.72
CA PRO A 153 -15.02 -11.19 -15.48
C PRO A 153 -15.30 -12.54 -14.79
N GLU A 154 -15.04 -13.67 -15.44
CA GLU A 154 -15.39 -15.02 -14.96
C GLU A 154 -14.99 -15.27 -13.50
N ILE A 155 -13.79 -14.85 -13.09
CA ILE A 155 -13.31 -15.08 -11.72
C ILE A 155 -14.14 -14.34 -10.66
N PHE A 156 -14.55 -13.11 -10.95
CA PHE A 156 -15.39 -12.33 -10.04
C PHE A 156 -16.84 -12.80 -10.07
N LEU A 157 -17.36 -13.19 -11.24
CA LEU A 157 -18.69 -13.79 -11.36
C LEU A 157 -18.80 -15.11 -10.59
N GLU A 158 -17.77 -15.95 -10.66
CA GLU A 158 -17.71 -17.20 -9.89
C GLU A 158 -17.60 -16.92 -8.39
N ALA A 159 -16.82 -15.92 -7.96
CA ALA A 159 -16.77 -15.49 -6.57
C ALA A 159 -18.14 -15.02 -6.06
N ALA A 160 -18.84 -14.15 -6.79
CA ALA A 160 -20.19 -13.70 -6.44
C ALA A 160 -21.19 -14.86 -6.37
N LYS A 161 -21.11 -15.82 -7.30
CA LYS A 161 -21.94 -17.02 -7.29
C LYS A 161 -21.69 -17.88 -6.06
N ARG A 162 -20.43 -18.11 -5.65
CA ARG A 162 -20.07 -18.86 -4.43
C ARG A 162 -20.55 -18.16 -3.15
N LEU A 163 -20.57 -16.82 -3.15
CA LEU A 163 -21.15 -16.02 -2.08
C LEU A 163 -22.69 -16.00 -2.08
N GLY A 164 -23.34 -16.43 -3.17
CA GLY A 164 -24.80 -16.38 -3.29
C GLY A 164 -25.36 -14.95 -3.46
N VAL A 165 -24.57 -14.03 -4.02
CA VAL A 165 -24.91 -12.61 -4.15
C VAL A 165 -25.00 -12.17 -5.61
N ASN A 166 -25.70 -11.07 -5.86
CA ASN A 166 -25.72 -10.45 -7.18
C ASN A 166 -24.40 -9.70 -7.43
N PRO A 167 -23.78 -9.81 -8.63
CA PRO A 167 -22.56 -9.08 -8.94
C PRO A 167 -22.67 -7.57 -8.70
N SER A 168 -23.83 -6.96 -8.97
CA SER A 168 -24.02 -5.51 -8.75
C SER A 168 -24.17 -5.10 -7.28
N SER A 169 -24.06 -6.05 -6.35
CA SER A 169 -23.98 -5.83 -4.90
C SER A 169 -22.56 -6.09 -4.37
N CYS A 170 -21.58 -6.33 -5.24
CA CYS A 170 -20.19 -6.58 -4.87
C CYS A 170 -19.33 -5.31 -5.01
N LEU A 171 -18.44 -5.11 -4.04
CA LEU A 171 -17.28 -4.22 -4.17
C LEU A 171 -16.03 -5.06 -4.44
N VAL A 172 -15.33 -4.79 -5.53
CA VAL A 172 -14.00 -5.35 -5.82
C VAL A 172 -12.94 -4.39 -5.32
N ILE A 173 -11.90 -4.90 -4.66
CA ILE A 173 -10.68 -4.13 -4.35
C ILE A 173 -9.49 -4.78 -5.04
N GLU A 174 -8.75 -4.00 -5.83
CA GLU A 174 -7.78 -4.50 -6.81
C GLU A 174 -6.65 -3.49 -7.06
N ASP A 175 -5.44 -3.94 -7.40
CA ASP A 175 -4.26 -3.09 -7.66
C ASP A 175 -3.85 -3.00 -9.15
N SER A 176 -4.43 -3.83 -10.01
CA SER A 176 -4.01 -4.09 -11.38
C SER A 176 -5.06 -3.71 -12.43
N LEU A 177 -4.60 -3.27 -13.60
CA LEU A 177 -5.50 -2.98 -14.73
C LEU A 177 -6.31 -4.20 -15.20
N PRO A 178 -5.74 -5.42 -15.29
CA PRO A 178 -6.52 -6.60 -15.62
C PRO A 178 -7.66 -6.83 -14.64
N GLY A 179 -7.41 -6.75 -13.33
CA GLY A 179 -8.45 -6.99 -12.33
C GLY A 179 -9.51 -5.91 -12.28
N ILE A 180 -9.14 -4.64 -12.43
CA ILE A 180 -10.13 -3.55 -12.53
C ILE A 180 -11.02 -3.75 -13.75
N THR A 181 -10.42 -4.09 -14.90
CA THR A 181 -11.18 -4.39 -16.13
C THR A 181 -12.16 -5.55 -15.91
N ALA A 182 -11.72 -6.63 -15.26
CA ALA A 182 -12.57 -7.78 -14.95
C ALA A 182 -13.70 -7.42 -13.97
N GLY A 183 -13.43 -6.65 -12.92
CA GLY A 183 -14.45 -6.21 -11.95
C GLY A 183 -15.52 -5.34 -12.59
N LYS A 184 -15.12 -4.37 -13.43
CA LYS A 184 -16.07 -3.55 -14.20
C LYS A 184 -16.85 -4.36 -15.21
N ALA A 185 -16.21 -5.29 -15.93
CA ALA A 185 -16.88 -6.18 -16.87
C ALA A 185 -17.88 -7.13 -16.18
N ALA A 186 -17.67 -7.45 -14.90
CA ALA A 186 -18.61 -8.23 -14.08
C ALA A 186 -19.80 -7.41 -13.57
N GLY A 187 -19.84 -6.09 -13.84
CA GLY A 187 -20.90 -5.19 -13.37
C GLY A 187 -20.80 -4.83 -11.89
N MET A 188 -19.59 -4.91 -11.32
CA MET A 188 -19.31 -4.61 -9.90
C MET A 188 -18.79 -3.18 -9.73
N GLU A 189 -18.88 -2.66 -8.51
CA GLU A 189 -18.11 -1.46 -8.11
C GLU A 189 -16.67 -1.88 -7.83
N VAL A 190 -15.70 -0.99 -8.12
CA VAL A 190 -14.27 -1.29 -8.03
C VAL A 190 -13.53 -0.14 -7.36
N VAL A 191 -12.80 -0.45 -6.29
CA VAL A 191 -11.78 0.41 -5.68
C VAL A 191 -10.42 -0.06 -6.14
N ALA A 192 -9.68 0.83 -6.79
CA ALA A 192 -8.30 0.58 -7.19
C ALA A 192 -7.33 0.96 -6.07
N VAL A 193 -6.35 0.11 -5.78
CA VAL A 193 -5.24 0.36 -4.84
C VAL A 193 -3.91 0.12 -5.58
N PRO A 194 -3.49 1.01 -6.49
CA PRO A 194 -2.36 0.74 -7.37
C PRO A 194 -1.08 0.38 -6.60
N SER A 195 -0.53 -0.78 -6.92
CA SER A 195 0.78 -1.24 -6.40
C SER A 195 1.93 -0.37 -6.89
N LEU A 196 1.77 0.25 -8.07
CA LEU A 196 2.78 1.12 -8.69
C LEU A 196 2.47 2.62 -8.53
N PRO A 197 3.42 3.43 -8.05
CA PRO A 197 3.21 4.86 -7.85
C PRO A 197 2.97 5.62 -9.17
N LYS A 198 2.19 6.71 -9.09
CA LYS A 198 1.89 7.66 -10.19
C LYS A 198 1.21 7.08 -11.43
N GLN A 199 0.78 5.83 -11.38
CA GLN A 199 -0.02 5.22 -12.43
C GLN A 199 -1.53 5.39 -12.21
N SER A 200 -1.96 6.12 -11.18
CA SER A 200 -3.38 6.36 -10.84
C SER A 200 -4.25 6.79 -12.04
N HIS A 201 -3.68 7.54 -13.00
CA HIS A 201 -4.36 7.95 -14.23
C HIS A 201 -4.75 6.78 -15.15
N LEU A 202 -4.04 5.65 -15.10
CA LEU A 202 -4.36 4.44 -15.85
C LEU A 202 -5.61 3.74 -15.31
N TYR A 203 -5.95 3.98 -14.04
CA TYR A 203 -7.04 3.33 -13.32
C TYR A 203 -8.36 4.11 -13.38
N SER A 204 -8.51 4.97 -14.40
CA SER A 204 -9.68 5.85 -14.58
C SER A 204 -11.03 5.14 -14.75
N SER A 205 -11.03 3.83 -14.99
CA SER A 205 -12.25 3.00 -15.05
C SER A 205 -12.75 2.51 -13.69
N ALA A 206 -11.92 2.59 -12.63
CA ALA A 206 -12.33 2.29 -11.26
C ALA A 206 -13.27 3.38 -10.72
N ASP A 207 -14.12 3.01 -9.76
CA ASP A 207 -15.08 3.94 -9.15
C ASP A 207 -14.41 4.82 -8.07
N GLU A 208 -13.30 4.36 -7.50
CA GLU A 208 -12.38 5.14 -6.65
C GLU A 208 -10.96 4.62 -6.80
N VAL A 209 -9.97 5.50 -6.68
CA VAL A 209 -8.54 5.14 -6.63
C VAL A 209 -7.99 5.65 -5.31
N ILE A 210 -7.41 4.76 -4.51
CA ILE A 210 -6.75 5.06 -3.23
C ILE A 210 -5.29 4.62 -3.27
N ASN A 211 -4.44 5.17 -2.39
CA ASN A 211 -3.00 4.83 -2.39
C ASN A 211 -2.68 3.63 -1.50
N SER A 212 -3.54 3.35 -0.52
CA SER A 212 -3.39 2.26 0.43
C SER A 212 -4.75 1.82 0.95
N LEU A 213 -4.85 0.58 1.46
CA LEU A 213 -6.03 0.14 2.21
C LEU A 213 -6.24 0.95 3.51
N LEU A 214 -5.22 1.67 4.00
CA LEU A 214 -5.39 2.64 5.09
C LEU A 214 -6.33 3.80 4.72
N ASP A 215 -6.42 4.14 3.43
CA ASP A 215 -7.21 5.25 2.91
C ASP A 215 -8.67 4.86 2.61
N LEU A 216 -9.02 3.58 2.78
CA LEU A 216 -10.35 3.10 2.46
C LEU A 216 -11.37 3.65 3.47
N HIS A 217 -12.49 4.13 2.93
CA HIS A 217 -13.67 4.56 3.67
C HIS A 217 -14.86 3.65 3.29
N PRO A 218 -15.08 2.53 4.00
CA PRO A 218 -16.08 1.53 3.63
C PRO A 218 -17.50 2.10 3.55
N GLU A 219 -17.81 3.12 4.36
CA GLU A 219 -19.10 3.79 4.41
C GLU A 219 -19.46 4.51 3.10
N LYS A 220 -18.48 4.90 2.28
CA LYS A 220 -18.74 5.43 0.93
C LYS A 220 -19.47 4.41 0.05
N TRP A 221 -19.33 3.13 0.34
CA TRP A 221 -19.87 2.01 -0.41
C TRP A 221 -21.11 1.40 0.26
N GLY A 222 -21.51 1.91 1.43
CA GLY A 222 -22.62 1.35 2.22
C GLY A 222 -22.21 0.21 3.16
N LEU A 223 -20.91 -0.01 3.33
CA LEU A 223 -20.36 -0.93 4.33
C LEU A 223 -20.23 -0.24 5.69
N PRO A 224 -20.14 -0.99 6.81
CA PRO A 224 -19.90 -0.42 8.13
C PRO A 224 -18.63 0.44 8.16
N ALA A 225 -18.71 1.65 8.71
CA ALA A 225 -17.56 2.54 8.87
C ALA A 225 -16.53 1.94 9.85
N PHE A 226 -15.24 2.18 9.59
CA PHE A 226 -14.21 1.90 10.57
C PHE A 226 -14.42 2.72 11.87
N GLN A 227 -14.11 2.12 13.03
CA GLN A 227 -14.32 2.73 14.35
C GLN A 227 -13.02 2.97 15.12
N ASP A 228 -11.88 2.81 14.47
CA ASP A 228 -10.54 2.82 15.05
C ASP A 228 -9.79 4.14 14.85
N TRP A 229 -10.40 5.11 14.19
CA TRP A 229 -9.87 6.47 14.13
C TRP A 229 -10.04 7.17 15.49
N VAL A 230 -8.97 7.78 15.98
CA VAL A 230 -8.92 8.48 17.26
C VAL A 230 -8.46 9.91 17.00
N GLU A 231 -9.32 10.89 17.27
CA GLU A 231 -9.01 12.33 17.11
C GLU A 231 -8.36 12.69 15.76
N GLY A 232 -8.89 12.14 14.66
CA GLY A 232 -8.37 12.40 13.31
C GLY A 232 -7.08 11.64 12.95
N THR A 233 -6.69 10.65 13.76
CA THR A 233 -5.53 9.79 13.52
C THR A 233 -5.90 8.31 13.47
N LEU A 234 -5.12 7.53 12.74
CA LEU A 234 -5.23 6.08 12.67
C LEU A 234 -4.01 5.46 13.38
N PRO A 235 -4.20 4.70 14.47
CA PRO A 235 -3.12 3.90 15.06
C PRO A 235 -2.56 2.90 14.04
N ILE A 236 -1.24 2.77 13.97
CA ILE A 236 -0.56 1.77 13.14
C ILE A 236 0.47 1.00 13.97
N ASP A 237 0.98 -0.11 13.43
CA ASP A 237 2.14 -0.77 14.02
C ASP A 237 3.33 0.19 14.03
N THR A 238 3.90 0.38 15.21
CA THR A 238 5.01 1.31 15.42
C THR A 238 6.23 0.88 14.64
N TRP A 239 6.88 1.83 13.99
CA TRP A 239 8.14 1.60 13.28
C TRP A 239 9.10 2.76 13.48
N GLN A 240 10.37 2.50 13.19
CA GLN A 240 11.47 3.34 13.61
C GLN A 240 12.41 3.60 12.43
N ILE A 241 12.95 4.81 12.37
CA ILE A 241 13.96 5.18 11.39
C ILE A 241 14.85 6.29 11.96
N GLY A 242 16.15 6.26 11.68
CA GLY A 242 17.04 7.31 12.13
C GLY A 242 18.25 7.52 11.23
N GLY A 243 18.94 8.62 11.46
CA GLY A 243 20.19 8.97 10.81
C GLY A 243 20.48 10.47 10.88
N PRO A 244 21.57 10.91 10.23
CA PRO A 244 21.95 12.31 10.24
C PRO A 244 20.96 13.15 9.42
N VAL A 245 20.60 14.32 9.94
CA VAL A 245 19.74 15.28 9.25
C VAL A 245 20.46 15.81 8.00
N ILE A 246 19.86 15.60 6.83
CA ILE A 246 20.41 16.04 5.55
C ILE A 246 19.68 17.28 5.00
N ARG A 247 20.38 18.04 4.15
CA ARG A 247 19.77 19.16 3.43
C ARG A 247 18.75 18.63 2.43
N GLY A 248 17.50 19.06 2.56
CA GLY A 248 16.48 18.84 1.53
C GLY A 248 16.51 19.92 0.45
N PHE A 249 15.43 20.00 -0.32
CA PHE A 249 15.28 20.95 -1.43
C PHE A 249 15.00 22.40 -0.99
N GLY A 250 14.99 22.68 0.31
CA GLY A 250 14.74 24.01 0.88
C GLY A 250 13.32 24.54 0.66
N ARG A 251 12.39 23.72 0.13
CA ARG A 251 11.00 24.13 -0.14
C ARG A 251 10.20 24.30 1.15
N GLY A 252 10.32 23.37 2.10
CA GLY A 252 9.62 23.45 3.40
C GLY A 252 9.91 24.77 4.14
N SER A 253 11.18 25.00 4.49
CA SER A 253 11.59 26.20 5.23
C SER A 253 11.36 27.50 4.45
N LYS A 254 11.90 27.64 3.23
CA LYS A 254 11.94 28.93 2.53
C LYS A 254 10.64 29.30 1.82
N VAL A 255 9.79 28.32 1.47
CA VAL A 255 8.56 28.54 0.69
C VAL A 255 7.31 28.30 1.53
N LEU A 256 7.32 27.33 2.44
CA LEU A 256 6.16 26.99 3.27
C LEU A 256 6.20 27.61 4.68
N GLY A 257 7.39 28.02 5.16
CA GLY A 257 7.61 28.39 6.56
C GLY A 257 7.51 27.18 7.50
N ILE A 258 7.81 25.99 7.00
CA ILE A 258 7.70 24.71 7.72
C ILE A 258 9.05 23.99 7.61
N PRO A 259 9.96 24.17 8.58
CA PRO A 259 11.29 23.57 8.49
C PRO A 259 11.21 22.05 8.69
N THR A 260 11.66 21.30 7.68
CA THR A 260 11.67 19.83 7.67
C THR A 260 13.10 19.29 7.82
N ALA A 261 13.30 18.34 8.74
CA ALA A 261 14.57 17.69 9.02
C ALA A 261 14.74 16.39 8.20
N ASN A 262 15.03 16.53 6.91
CA ASN A 262 15.06 15.39 5.98
C ASN A 262 16.07 14.32 6.40
N LEU A 263 15.70 13.05 6.19
CA LEU A 263 16.58 11.90 6.40
C LEU A 263 17.01 11.28 5.07
N SER A 264 18.21 10.69 5.07
CA SER A 264 18.65 9.83 3.96
C SER A 264 17.82 8.55 3.94
N THR A 265 17.32 8.18 2.77
CA THR A 265 16.59 6.92 2.56
C THR A 265 17.50 5.75 2.21
N LYS A 266 18.81 6.01 2.05
CA LYS A 266 19.82 4.99 1.78
C LYS A 266 19.86 3.98 2.92
N GLY A 267 19.62 2.71 2.61
CA GLY A 267 19.58 1.62 3.60
C GLY A 267 18.19 1.38 4.22
N TYR A 268 17.20 2.22 3.91
CA TYR A 268 15.82 2.08 4.36
C TYR A 268 14.84 1.80 3.21
N SER A 269 15.33 1.47 2.02
CA SER A 269 14.48 1.19 0.85
C SER A 269 13.41 0.13 1.14
N ASP A 270 13.81 -0.95 1.79
CA ASP A 270 12.94 -2.10 2.06
C ASP A 270 11.88 -1.70 3.09
N LEU A 271 12.30 -1.07 4.19
CA LEU A 271 11.39 -0.51 5.20
C LEU A 271 10.37 0.47 4.59
N LEU A 272 10.85 1.42 3.78
CA LEU A 272 9.97 2.43 3.16
C LEU A 272 9.07 1.85 2.09
N SER A 273 9.45 0.75 1.45
CA SER A 273 8.58 0.04 0.52
C SER A 273 7.34 -0.54 1.23
N GLU A 274 7.46 -0.86 2.52
CA GLU A 274 6.38 -1.42 3.34
C GLU A 274 5.37 -0.39 3.85
N HIS A 275 5.68 0.91 3.79
CA HIS A 275 4.79 1.98 4.28
C HIS A 275 4.27 2.84 3.12
N PRO A 276 2.95 3.05 2.96
CA PRO A 276 2.41 3.83 1.87
C PRO A 276 2.82 5.30 1.98
N SER A 277 2.78 5.99 0.84
CA SER A 277 2.93 7.44 0.83
C SER A 277 1.78 8.11 1.58
N GLY A 278 2.10 9.10 2.41
CA GLY A 278 1.13 9.82 3.21
C GLY A 278 1.75 10.62 4.34
N VAL A 279 0.89 11.12 5.23
CA VAL A 279 1.26 11.91 6.39
C VAL A 279 1.14 11.05 7.65
N TYR A 280 2.23 11.01 8.40
CA TYR A 280 2.41 10.25 9.62
C TYR A 280 2.77 11.18 10.78
N PHE A 281 2.74 10.65 11.99
CA PHE A 281 3.15 11.39 13.18
C PHE A 281 3.79 10.49 14.23
N GLY A 282 4.47 11.11 15.18
CA GLY A 282 5.15 10.41 16.26
C GLY A 282 6.12 11.28 17.03
N TRP A 283 7.19 10.64 17.50
CA TRP A 283 8.22 11.26 18.33
C TRP A 283 9.55 11.32 17.57
N ALA A 284 10.31 12.38 17.82
CA ALA A 284 11.61 12.65 17.23
C ALA A 284 12.63 12.91 18.34
N GLY A 285 13.69 12.12 18.41
CA GLY A 285 14.83 12.31 19.31
C GLY A 285 15.99 12.92 18.54
N LEU A 286 16.53 14.03 19.06
CA LEU A 286 17.75 14.68 18.58
C LEU A 286 18.85 14.48 19.61
N SER A 287 20.04 14.08 19.15
CA SER A 287 21.13 13.66 20.03
C SER A 287 21.62 14.74 21.00
N THR A 288 21.49 16.03 20.64
CA THR A 288 21.93 17.13 21.50
C THR A 288 20.79 18.00 22.04
N ARG A 289 19.56 17.80 21.55
CA ARG A 289 18.43 18.70 21.82
C ARG A 289 17.25 18.04 22.54
N GLY A 290 17.20 16.71 22.58
CA GLY A 290 16.16 15.95 23.28
C GLY A 290 15.01 15.51 22.38
N ILE A 291 13.84 15.27 22.99
CA ILE A 291 12.70 14.60 22.34
C ILE A 291 11.57 15.59 22.05
N TYR A 292 11.05 15.54 20.83
CA TYR A 292 10.02 16.42 20.29
C TYR A 292 8.89 15.62 19.65
N LYS A 293 7.70 16.23 19.59
CA LYS A 293 6.61 15.75 18.74
C LYS A 293 6.94 16.04 17.27
N MET A 294 6.47 15.20 16.36
CA MET A 294 6.67 15.43 14.93
C MET A 294 5.45 15.02 14.10
N VAL A 295 5.32 15.69 12.96
CA VAL A 295 4.55 15.26 11.78
C VAL A 295 5.53 14.96 10.68
N MET A 296 5.24 13.99 9.82
CA MET A 296 6.16 13.56 8.79
C MET A 296 5.43 13.22 7.50
N SER A 297 5.93 13.72 6.38
CA SER A 297 5.50 13.26 5.06
C SER A 297 6.41 12.15 4.56
N ILE A 298 5.79 11.10 3.99
CA ILE A 298 6.46 10.11 3.16
C ILE A 298 5.89 10.23 1.75
N GLY A 299 6.74 10.52 0.77
CA GLY A 299 6.32 10.74 -0.61
C GLY A 299 7.34 10.21 -1.61
N TRP A 300 6.96 10.11 -2.88
CA TRP A 300 7.90 9.66 -3.94
C TRP A 300 8.74 10.80 -4.48
N ASN A 301 10.05 10.57 -4.64
CA ASN A 301 11.00 11.57 -5.10
C ASN A 301 10.97 11.73 -6.64
N PRO A 302 10.53 12.90 -7.17
CA PRO A 302 10.46 13.11 -8.61
C PRO A 302 11.82 13.11 -9.32
N TYR A 303 12.92 13.42 -8.62
CA TYR A 303 14.26 13.51 -9.21
C TYR A 303 14.92 12.16 -9.46
N PHE A 304 14.53 11.13 -8.69
CA PHE A 304 15.01 9.76 -8.87
C PHE A 304 14.02 8.95 -9.70
N ASN A 305 13.38 9.56 -10.71
CA ASN A 305 12.32 8.92 -11.51
C ASN A 305 11.22 8.24 -10.66
N ASN A 306 11.00 8.68 -9.40
CA ASN A 306 10.13 8.03 -8.41
C ASN A 306 10.50 6.59 -8.06
N THR A 307 11.78 6.25 -8.06
CA THR A 307 12.26 4.95 -7.56
C THR A 307 12.53 4.96 -6.05
N GLU A 308 12.67 6.14 -5.45
CA GLU A 308 12.93 6.30 -4.01
C GLU A 308 11.87 7.18 -3.36
N LYS A 309 11.48 6.83 -2.14
CA LYS A 309 10.67 7.70 -1.28
C LYS A 309 11.56 8.73 -0.59
N THR A 310 10.98 9.86 -0.20
CA THR A 310 11.56 10.89 0.67
C THR A 310 10.82 10.91 1.99
N ILE A 311 11.54 11.29 3.04
CA ILE A 311 11.02 11.40 4.40
C ILE A 311 11.31 12.81 4.88
N GLU A 312 10.24 13.54 5.18
CA GLU A 312 10.30 14.96 5.51
C GLU A 312 9.60 15.19 6.86
N PRO A 313 10.26 14.92 8.00
CA PRO A 313 9.71 15.18 9.31
C PRO A 313 9.79 16.68 9.62
N TRP A 314 8.68 17.24 10.09
CA TRP A 314 8.57 18.52 10.74
C TRP A 314 8.45 18.30 12.24
N LEU A 315 9.49 18.67 12.97
CA LEU A 315 9.46 18.70 14.43
C LEU A 315 8.61 19.90 14.85
N LEU A 316 7.61 19.67 15.71
CA LEU A 316 6.65 20.67 16.17
C LEU A 316 7.29 21.55 17.26
N HIS A 317 8.36 22.22 16.87
CA HIS A 317 9.19 23.09 17.70
C HIS A 317 9.89 24.15 16.86
N GLU A 318 10.08 25.35 17.40
CA GLU A 318 10.83 26.42 16.77
C GLU A 318 12.29 26.39 17.23
N PHE A 319 13.20 26.09 16.30
CA PHE A 319 14.64 26.11 16.54
C PHE A 319 15.25 27.45 16.11
N SER A 320 16.22 27.96 16.88
CA SER A 320 16.92 29.20 16.56
C SER A 320 17.98 29.04 15.46
N GLU A 321 18.38 27.80 15.16
CA GLU A 321 19.44 27.47 14.21
C GLU A 321 19.14 26.15 13.49
N ASP A 322 19.73 25.99 12.31
CA ASP A 322 19.70 24.72 11.58
C ASP A 322 20.58 23.67 12.27
N PHE A 323 20.17 22.40 12.23
CA PHE A 323 20.87 21.27 12.86
C PHE A 323 21.23 20.16 11.85
N TYR A 324 21.69 20.55 10.65
CA TYR A 324 22.16 19.57 9.66
C TYR A 324 23.34 18.75 10.20
N GLY A 325 23.31 17.44 9.97
CA GLY A 325 24.31 16.49 10.43
C GLY A 325 24.10 16.00 11.86
N GLU A 326 23.17 16.59 12.63
CA GLU A 326 22.76 16.03 13.92
C GLU A 326 22.03 14.71 13.72
N GLU A 327 22.25 13.74 14.62
CA GLU A 327 21.54 12.46 14.58
C GLU A 327 20.10 12.65 15.03
N LEU A 328 19.17 12.19 14.19
CA LEU A 328 17.73 12.26 14.38
C LEU A 328 17.14 10.86 14.33
N HIS A 329 16.46 10.44 15.39
CA HIS A 329 15.74 9.16 15.48
C HIS A 329 14.24 9.41 15.57
N LEU A 330 13.46 8.71 14.77
CA LEU A 330 12.02 8.86 14.67
C LEU A 330 11.33 7.57 15.12
N VAL A 331 10.31 7.71 15.97
CA VAL A 331 9.38 6.65 16.34
C VAL A 331 8.01 7.05 15.79
N ILE A 332 7.55 6.33 14.77
CA ILE A 332 6.29 6.60 14.07
C ILE A 332 5.20 5.76 14.71
N VAL A 333 4.11 6.41 15.14
CA VAL A 333 3.07 5.76 15.97
C VAL A 333 1.69 5.77 15.33
N GLY A 334 1.50 6.54 14.26
CA GLY A 334 0.20 6.67 13.63
C GLY A 334 0.25 7.33 12.25
N TYR A 335 -0.88 7.22 11.56
CA TYR A 335 -1.16 7.78 10.24
C TYR A 335 -2.24 8.84 10.34
N ILE A 336 -2.15 9.90 9.54
CA ILE A 336 -3.15 10.99 9.50
C ILE A 336 -3.97 10.90 8.22
N ARG A 337 -3.31 10.86 7.05
CA ARG A 337 -3.99 10.95 5.75
C ARG A 337 -3.07 10.60 4.57
N PRO A 338 -3.63 10.29 3.39
CA PRO A 338 -2.84 10.14 2.18
C PRO A 338 -2.23 11.46 1.70
N GLU A 339 -1.20 11.35 0.86
CA GLU A 339 -0.73 12.49 0.07
C GLU A 339 -1.86 12.98 -0.86
N ALA A 340 -1.99 14.30 -0.98
CA ALA A 340 -3.03 14.93 -1.78
C ALA A 340 -2.44 16.07 -2.61
N ASN A 341 -3.03 16.30 -3.79
CA ASN A 341 -2.74 17.48 -4.59
C ASN A 341 -3.57 18.67 -4.08
N PHE A 342 -2.95 19.84 -4.03
CA PHE A 342 -3.60 21.08 -3.58
C PHE A 342 -3.68 22.08 -4.72
N SER A 343 -4.80 22.80 -4.80
CA SER A 343 -5.04 23.80 -5.84
C SER A 343 -4.23 25.09 -5.63
N SER A 344 -3.74 25.33 -4.41
CA SER A 344 -2.93 26.50 -4.06
C SER A 344 -1.91 26.19 -2.97
N LEU A 345 -0.83 26.99 -2.95
CA LEU A 345 0.18 26.95 -1.89
C LEU A 345 -0.43 27.20 -0.50
N GLU A 346 -1.38 28.13 -0.41
CA GLU A 346 -2.06 28.47 0.83
C GLU A 346 -2.86 27.28 1.38
N SER A 347 -3.61 26.58 0.52
CA SER A 347 -4.34 25.37 0.93
C SER A 347 -3.43 24.24 1.37
N LEU A 348 -2.24 24.10 0.75
CA LEU A 348 -1.21 23.15 1.18
C LEU A 348 -0.68 23.50 2.58
N ILE A 349 -0.26 24.76 2.78
CA ILE A 349 0.27 25.23 4.07
C ILE A 349 -0.78 25.07 5.18
N ALA A 350 -2.03 25.46 4.90
CA ALA A 350 -3.13 25.32 5.85
C ALA A 350 -3.32 23.85 6.24
N LYS A 351 -3.26 22.92 5.27
CA LYS A 351 -3.40 21.50 5.56
C LYS A 351 -2.23 20.94 6.37
N ILE A 352 -0.98 21.29 6.05
CA ILE A 352 0.17 20.83 6.83
C ILE A 352 0.09 21.34 8.28
N ARG A 353 -0.34 22.58 8.50
CA ARG A 353 -0.55 23.13 9.85
C ARG A 353 -1.67 22.41 10.59
N GLU A 354 -2.76 22.06 9.90
CA GLU A 354 -3.83 21.23 10.47
C GLU A 354 -3.28 19.86 10.88
N ASP A 355 -2.47 19.21 10.04
CA ASP A 355 -1.84 17.92 10.36
C ASP A 355 -0.96 18.03 11.61
N GLY A 356 -0.17 19.11 11.73
CA GLY A 356 0.65 19.39 12.92
C GLY A 356 -0.20 19.53 14.19
N ARG A 357 -1.33 20.24 14.11
CA ARG A 357 -2.27 20.42 15.22
C ARG A 357 -2.90 19.09 15.66
N ILE A 358 -3.30 18.26 14.69
CA ILE A 358 -3.84 16.92 14.93
C ILE A 358 -2.81 16.06 15.66
N ALA A 359 -1.57 16.03 15.18
CA ALA A 359 -0.51 15.26 15.83
C ALA A 359 -0.17 15.77 17.23
N GLU A 360 -0.15 17.09 17.44
CA GLU A 360 0.07 17.70 18.75
C GLU A 360 -0.94 17.23 19.79
N GLU A 361 -2.23 17.24 19.43
CA GLU A 361 -3.33 16.78 20.29
C GLU A 361 -3.29 15.26 20.48
N ALA A 362 -3.11 14.50 19.40
CA ALA A 362 -3.07 13.04 19.44
C ALA A 362 -1.92 12.52 20.32
N LEU A 363 -0.71 13.10 20.23
CA LEU A 363 0.46 12.64 20.98
C LEU A 363 0.35 12.83 22.50
N GLU A 364 -0.66 13.55 23.00
CA GLU A 364 -0.96 13.60 24.44
C GLU A 364 -1.80 12.39 24.92
N LEU A 365 -2.49 11.71 24.02
CA LEU A 365 -3.33 10.55 24.36
C LEU A 365 -2.44 9.41 24.89
N PRO A 366 -2.85 8.68 25.95
CA PRO A 366 -2.08 7.56 26.51
C PRO A 366 -1.68 6.49 25.48
N LEU A 367 -2.49 6.33 24.43
CA LEU A 367 -2.21 5.44 23.30
C LEU A 367 -0.87 5.75 22.63
N TYR A 368 -0.52 7.03 22.50
CA TYR A 368 0.64 7.52 21.75
C TYR A 368 1.73 8.12 22.66
N SER A 369 1.36 8.73 23.79
CA SER A 369 2.31 9.39 24.69
C SER A 369 3.29 8.44 25.36
N LYS A 370 2.89 7.17 25.54
CA LYS A 370 3.78 6.10 26.04
C LYS A 370 5.05 5.88 25.21
N TYR A 371 5.05 6.27 23.92
CA TYR A 371 6.22 6.13 23.04
C TYR A 371 7.22 7.28 23.15
N LYS A 372 6.92 8.32 23.94
CA LYS A 372 7.88 9.39 24.23
C LYS A 372 9.16 8.87 24.90
N ASP A 373 9.02 7.82 25.70
CA ASP A 373 10.12 7.19 26.43
C ASP A 373 10.72 5.98 25.68
N ASP A 374 10.42 5.82 24.39
CA ASP A 374 10.98 4.74 23.57
C ASP A 374 12.52 4.84 23.54
N PRO A 375 13.26 3.76 23.88
CA PRO A 375 14.73 3.78 23.91
C PRO A 375 15.37 4.21 22.60
N PHE A 376 14.70 3.99 21.45
CA PHE A 376 15.22 4.40 20.15
C PHE A 376 15.38 5.93 20.04
N LEU A 377 14.61 6.72 20.79
CA LEU A 377 14.70 8.19 20.79
C LEU A 377 15.91 8.72 21.60
N ASN A 378 16.48 7.89 22.47
CA ASN A 378 17.60 8.28 23.32
C ASN A 378 18.93 7.98 22.63
N ILE A 379 19.42 8.96 21.88
CA ILE A 379 20.68 8.89 21.15
C ILE A 379 21.81 9.29 22.12
N SER A 380 22.50 8.29 22.67
CA SER A 380 23.64 8.47 23.58
C SER A 380 24.93 8.79 22.85
#